data_AF-A0A2I0NJ63-F1
#
_entry.id   AF-A0A2I0NJ63-F1
#
_cell.length_a   1.000
_cell.length_b   1.000
_cell.length_c   1.000
_cell.angle_alpha   90.00
_cell.angle_beta   90.00
_cell.angle_gamma   90.00
#
_symmetry.space_group_name_H-M   'P 1'
#
loop_
_entity.id
_entity.type
_entity.pdbx_description
1 polymer ?
#
loop_
_entity_poly.entity_id
_entity_poly.type
_entity_poly.pdbx_seq_one_letter_code
_entity_poly.pdbx_strand_id
1 'polypeptide(L)'
;MVQRKLIEILRILHENHDAIGARLVADKMNERGYPIGERGVRYHLRILDERGLTQRQGYDGRIITGLGIDELNNALVGDRLGVIITRIENLIYDTTFDLETGKGTIITNTSIIDKYELDRTMEILRHVIYGGYSISPYIKLIEEGTVTADFKIPDGKIGIATMCSITVDGILLKNGIPANTKYGGILDIKNSKPTQFDDIIMYNGTSIDPMRIFINKKMTRVLDAVDSGAGKLLANVRDIPETAVSEARKVLDSVMELELGSVVEIGEPGKAMLNAPIDSGKVGILVYAGVNSMAAVDESGINVVTHPISTIVDFKEMRKL
;
A
#
# COMPACT_ATOMS: atom_id res chain seq x y z
N MET A 1 1.25 25.51 -14.58
CA MET A 1 2.69 25.56 -14.93
C MET A 1 3.49 26.48 -14.00
N VAL A 2 2.99 27.71 -13.70
CA VAL A 2 3.65 28.66 -12.77
C VAL A 2 3.74 28.13 -11.32
N GLN A 3 2.68 27.49 -10.82
CA GLN A 3 2.67 26.93 -9.45
C GLN A 3 3.72 25.83 -9.26
N ARG A 4 3.88 24.91 -10.22
CA ARG A 4 4.91 23.85 -10.17
C ARG A 4 6.33 24.40 -10.10
N LYS A 5 6.63 25.49 -10.83
CA LYS A 5 7.94 26.17 -10.78
C LYS A 5 8.21 26.82 -9.42
N LEU A 6 7.19 27.37 -8.76
CA LEU A 6 7.32 27.97 -7.43
C LEU A 6 7.63 26.92 -6.37
N ILE A 7 6.93 25.78 -6.40
CA ILE A 7 7.16 24.65 -5.48
C ILE A 7 8.55 24.05 -5.68
N GLU A 8 8.99 23.88 -6.93
CA GLU A 8 10.32 23.35 -7.19
C GLU A 8 11.44 24.30 -6.73
N ILE A 9 11.24 25.62 -6.85
CA ILE A 9 12.16 26.60 -6.28
C ILE A 9 12.21 26.49 -4.74
N LEU A 10 11.06 26.33 -4.07
CA LEU A 10 11.03 26.08 -2.63
C LEU A 10 11.76 24.79 -2.25
N ARG A 11 11.59 23.71 -3.02
CA ARG A 11 12.30 22.45 -2.82
C ARG A 11 13.81 22.62 -2.91
N ILE A 12 14.28 23.29 -3.97
CA ILE A 12 15.70 23.60 -4.14
C ILE A 12 16.20 24.43 -2.95
N LEU A 13 15.46 25.45 -2.50
CA LEU A 13 15.87 26.23 -1.33
C LEU A 13 15.86 25.43 -0.02
N HIS A 14 15.00 24.43 0.12
CA HIS A 14 14.96 23.59 1.31
C HIS A 14 16.13 22.59 1.38
N GLU A 15 16.51 22.01 0.24
CA GLU A 15 17.63 21.07 0.14
C GLU A 15 19.01 21.75 0.32
N ASN A 16 19.09 23.07 0.09
CA ASN A 16 20.30 23.84 0.35
C ASN A 16 20.12 24.55 1.69
N HIS A 17 20.78 24.07 2.73
CA HIS A 17 20.66 24.60 4.09
C HIS A 17 21.16 26.06 4.23
N ASP A 18 21.90 26.57 3.24
CA ASP A 18 22.43 27.93 3.16
C ASP A 18 21.68 28.81 2.15
N ALA A 19 21.83 30.13 2.26
CA ALA A 19 21.26 31.06 1.30
C ALA A 19 21.84 30.84 -0.10
N ILE A 20 20.95 30.68 -1.10
CA ILE A 20 21.38 30.47 -2.50
C ILE A 20 20.81 31.52 -3.46
N GLY A 21 21.65 31.93 -4.40
CA GLY A 21 21.34 32.94 -5.42
C GLY A 21 20.53 32.41 -6.61
N ALA A 22 19.89 33.33 -7.34
CA ALA A 22 19.00 33.00 -8.45
C ALA A 22 19.69 32.25 -9.61
N ARG A 23 21.01 32.39 -9.77
CA ARG A 23 21.80 31.68 -10.78
C ARG A 23 21.85 30.18 -10.48
N LEU A 24 22.28 29.82 -9.27
CA LEU A 24 22.35 28.42 -8.83
C LEU A 24 20.96 27.77 -8.82
N VAL A 25 19.93 28.50 -8.40
CA VAL A 25 18.55 28.02 -8.48
C VAL A 25 18.12 27.78 -9.93
N ALA A 26 18.51 28.64 -10.89
CA ALA A 26 18.21 28.41 -12.30
C ALA A 26 18.91 27.17 -12.85
N ASP A 27 20.19 26.97 -12.51
CA ASP A 27 20.95 25.79 -12.94
C ASP A 27 20.28 24.50 -12.44
N LYS A 28 19.96 24.41 -11.15
CA LYS A 28 19.23 23.28 -10.55
C LYS A 28 17.83 23.08 -11.12
N MET A 29 17.10 24.15 -11.43
CA MET A 29 15.79 24.06 -12.10
C MET A 29 15.91 23.44 -13.50
N ASN A 30 16.93 23.80 -14.27
CA ASN A 30 17.15 23.23 -15.62
C ASN A 30 17.59 21.76 -15.54
N GLU A 31 18.46 21.39 -14.59
CA GLU A 31 18.81 20.00 -14.31
C GLU A 31 17.59 19.12 -14.01
N ARG A 32 16.57 19.70 -13.36
CA ARG A 32 15.31 19.03 -13.01
C ARG A 32 14.23 19.13 -14.09
N GLY A 33 14.58 19.57 -15.30
CA GLY A 33 13.64 19.62 -16.44
C GLY A 33 12.68 20.81 -16.42
N TYR A 34 12.95 21.85 -15.61
CA TYR A 34 12.17 23.09 -15.61
C TYR A 34 12.93 24.21 -16.35
N PRO A 35 12.75 24.37 -17.67
CA PRO A 35 13.47 25.39 -18.44
C PRO A 35 13.16 26.79 -17.91
N ILE A 36 14.19 27.46 -17.38
CA ILE A 36 14.09 28.81 -16.83
C ILE A 36 15.47 29.49 -16.76
N GLY A 37 15.54 30.78 -17.13
CA GLY A 37 16.74 31.59 -16.95
C GLY A 37 16.77 32.31 -15.59
N GLU A 38 17.94 32.80 -15.19
CA GLU A 38 18.17 33.50 -13.93
C GLU A 38 17.20 34.68 -13.68
N ARG A 39 16.84 35.43 -14.74
CA ARG A 39 15.84 36.51 -14.64
C ARG A 39 14.44 35.99 -14.27
N GLY A 40 14.05 34.85 -14.82
CA GLY A 40 12.77 34.19 -14.51
C GLY A 40 12.74 33.65 -13.09
N VAL A 41 13.87 33.09 -12.62
CA VAL A 41 14.01 32.67 -11.22
C VAL A 41 13.92 33.86 -10.27
N ARG A 42 14.57 34.99 -10.57
CA ARG A 42 14.43 36.22 -9.76
C ARG A 42 12.98 36.69 -9.66
N TYR A 43 12.21 36.57 -10.73
CA TYR A 43 10.79 36.90 -10.73
C TYR A 43 10.00 35.98 -9.78
N HIS A 44 10.21 34.67 -9.84
CA HIS A 44 9.55 33.72 -8.95
C HIS A 44 9.97 33.89 -7.49
N LEU A 45 11.25 34.15 -7.21
CA LEU A 45 11.72 34.42 -5.85
C LEU A 45 11.06 35.68 -5.27
N ARG A 46 10.80 36.72 -6.06
CA ARG A 46 10.04 37.90 -5.58
C ARG A 46 8.62 37.52 -5.18
N ILE A 47 7.95 36.68 -5.96
CA ILE A 47 6.60 36.19 -5.63
C ILE A 47 6.63 35.38 -4.32
N LEU A 48 7.65 34.55 -4.12
CA LEU A 48 7.81 33.77 -2.88
C LEU A 48 8.13 34.67 -1.68
N ASP A 49 8.95 35.72 -1.87
CA ASP A 49 9.26 36.74 -0.86
C ASP A 49 7.97 37.51 -0.47
N GLU A 50 7.15 37.93 -1.45
CA GLU A 50 5.86 38.63 -1.24
C GLU A 50 4.84 37.77 -0.47
N ARG A 51 4.92 36.45 -0.62
CA ARG A 51 4.08 35.48 0.09
C ARG A 51 4.65 35.06 1.45
N GLY A 52 5.81 35.57 1.84
CA GLY A 52 6.51 35.21 3.08
C GLY A 52 7.05 33.78 3.10
N LEU A 53 7.14 33.10 1.95
CA LEU A 53 7.61 31.72 1.83
C LEU A 53 9.14 31.64 1.74
N THR A 54 9.77 32.73 1.31
CA THR A 54 11.22 32.88 1.28
C THR A 54 11.63 34.20 1.92
N GLN A 55 12.85 34.26 2.42
CA GLN A 55 13.42 35.48 2.98
C GLN A 55 14.80 35.74 2.38
N ARG A 56 15.06 37.01 2.05
CA ARG A 56 16.34 37.45 1.54
C ARG A 56 17.38 37.56 2.66
N GLN A 57 18.50 36.87 2.48
CA GLN A 57 19.72 36.99 3.30
C GLN A 57 20.76 37.79 2.50
N GLY A 58 20.73 39.12 2.64
CA GLY A 58 21.72 40.02 2.04
C GLY A 58 21.98 39.82 0.53
N TYR A 59 23.26 39.66 0.18
CA TYR A 59 23.74 39.34 -1.16
C TYR A 59 23.85 37.83 -1.44
N ASP A 60 23.77 37.01 -0.39
CA ASP A 60 24.04 35.56 -0.45
C ASP A 60 22.87 34.77 -1.05
N GLY A 61 21.65 35.30 -0.98
CA GLY A 61 20.51 34.74 -1.70
C GLY A 61 19.21 34.75 -0.92
N ARG A 62 18.43 33.67 -1.07
CA ARG A 62 17.21 33.43 -0.28
C ARG A 62 17.38 32.16 0.53
N ILE A 63 16.72 32.16 1.68
CA ILE A 63 16.41 30.97 2.48
C ILE A 63 14.91 30.74 2.47
N ILE A 64 14.51 29.48 2.61
CA ILE A 64 13.10 29.13 2.84
C ILE A 64 12.70 29.49 4.27
N THR A 65 11.49 30.02 4.47
CA THR A 65 10.95 30.31 5.81
C THR A 65 10.21 29.09 6.36
N GLY A 66 9.80 29.12 7.64
CA GLY A 66 8.90 28.09 8.20
C GLY A 66 7.59 27.96 7.40
N LEU A 67 6.98 29.10 7.03
CA LEU A 67 5.78 29.12 6.18
C LEU A 67 6.06 28.53 4.78
N GLY A 68 7.24 28.77 4.24
CA GLY A 68 7.70 28.15 2.99
C GLY A 68 7.85 26.64 3.08
N ILE A 69 8.35 26.13 4.21
CA ILE A 69 8.44 24.69 4.49
C ILE A 69 7.05 24.08 4.60
N ASP A 70 6.11 24.75 5.28
CA ASP A 70 4.72 24.29 5.40
C ASP A 70 4.01 24.28 4.04
N GLU A 71 4.18 25.32 3.23
CA GLU A 71 3.64 25.37 1.85
C GLU A 71 4.26 24.30 0.96
N LEU A 72 5.57 24.08 1.06
CA LEU A 72 6.26 23.00 0.36
C LEU A 72 5.67 21.65 0.79
N ASN A 73 5.53 21.39 2.09
CA ASN A 73 4.93 20.17 2.61
C ASN A 73 3.49 19.96 2.14
N ASN A 74 2.68 21.01 2.08
CA ASN A 74 1.30 20.97 1.59
C ASN A 74 1.24 20.74 0.08
N ALA A 75 2.10 21.38 -0.71
CA ALA A 75 2.17 21.16 -2.14
C ALA A 75 2.67 19.76 -2.50
N LEU A 76 3.55 19.20 -1.67
CA LEU A 76 4.00 17.80 -1.73
C LEU A 76 2.89 16.81 -1.39
N VAL A 77 1.75 17.22 -0.82
CA VAL A 77 0.61 16.32 -0.60
C VAL A 77 0.11 15.81 -1.95
N GLY A 78 0.04 16.65 -2.98
CA GLY A 78 -0.32 16.23 -4.34
C GLY A 78 0.69 15.26 -4.98
N ASP A 79 1.99 15.42 -4.70
CA ASP A 79 3.06 14.51 -5.16
C ASP A 79 3.10 13.20 -4.36
N ARG A 80 2.54 13.19 -3.13
CA ARG A 80 2.44 12.00 -2.26
C ARG A 80 1.16 11.21 -2.51
N LEU A 81 0.07 11.88 -2.90
CA LEU A 81 -1.20 11.24 -3.26
C LEU A 81 -0.97 10.35 -4.48
N GLY A 82 -1.29 9.06 -4.34
CA GLY A 82 -1.09 8.08 -5.40
C GLY A 82 0.29 7.42 -5.44
N VAL A 83 1.24 7.78 -4.56
CA VAL A 83 2.52 7.04 -4.46
C VAL A 83 2.26 5.56 -4.15
N ILE A 84 1.27 5.28 -3.30
CA ILE A 84 0.89 3.90 -2.99
C ILE A 84 0.27 3.20 -4.20
N ILE A 85 -0.60 3.88 -4.97
CA ILE A 85 -1.21 3.23 -6.15
C ILE A 85 -0.18 2.98 -7.25
N THR A 86 0.75 3.91 -7.51
CA THR A 86 1.85 3.68 -8.47
C THR A 86 2.72 2.50 -8.03
N ARG A 87 3.01 2.38 -6.73
CA ARG A 87 3.75 1.22 -6.19
C ARG A 87 2.98 -0.08 -6.41
N ILE A 88 1.66 -0.08 -6.15
CA ILE A 88 0.78 -1.23 -6.37
C ILE A 88 0.80 -1.64 -7.84
N GLU A 89 0.62 -0.70 -8.76
CA GLU A 89 0.62 -0.95 -10.21
C GLU A 89 1.95 -1.58 -10.69
N ASN A 90 3.09 -1.08 -10.21
CA ASN A 90 4.39 -1.65 -10.52
C ASN A 90 4.51 -3.10 -10.01
N LEU A 91 4.09 -3.36 -8.77
CA LEU A 91 4.13 -4.71 -8.20
C LEU A 91 3.20 -5.69 -8.93
N ILE A 92 2.01 -5.24 -9.33
CA ILE A 92 1.07 -6.02 -10.16
C ILE A 92 1.75 -6.39 -11.48
N TYR A 93 2.40 -5.43 -12.14
CA TYR A 93 3.08 -5.65 -13.41
C TYR A 93 4.24 -6.66 -13.29
N ASP A 94 5.04 -6.53 -12.23
CA ASP A 94 6.22 -7.35 -11.93
C ASP A 94 5.88 -8.76 -11.38
N THR A 95 4.61 -9.01 -11.02
CA THR A 95 4.15 -10.35 -10.62
C THR A 95 4.20 -11.29 -11.82
N THR A 96 4.80 -12.47 -11.66
CA THR A 96 4.99 -13.44 -12.77
C THR A 96 4.37 -14.80 -12.50
N PHE A 97 3.59 -14.93 -11.42
CA PHE A 97 2.97 -16.20 -11.06
C PHE A 97 2.03 -16.71 -12.16
N ASP A 98 2.24 -17.96 -12.56
CA ASP A 98 1.51 -18.66 -13.60
C ASP A 98 0.70 -19.81 -12.99
N LEU A 99 -0.62 -19.79 -13.22
CA LEU A 99 -1.57 -20.73 -12.63
C LEU A 99 -1.40 -22.16 -13.17
N GLU A 100 -0.96 -22.33 -14.42
CA GLU A 100 -0.81 -23.64 -15.04
C GLU A 100 0.41 -24.39 -14.51
N THR A 101 1.53 -23.67 -14.35
CA THR A 101 2.81 -24.23 -13.91
C THR A 101 3.00 -24.18 -12.39
N GLY A 102 2.21 -23.37 -11.69
CA GLY A 102 2.34 -23.14 -10.24
C GLY A 102 3.66 -22.46 -9.85
N LYS A 103 4.24 -21.68 -10.76
CA LYS A 103 5.58 -21.08 -10.62
C LYS A 103 5.56 -19.59 -10.93
N GLY A 104 6.58 -18.90 -10.44
CA GLY A 104 6.78 -17.47 -10.67
C GLY A 104 6.81 -16.70 -9.36
N THR A 105 6.71 -15.39 -9.48
CA THR A 105 6.84 -14.47 -8.35
C THR A 105 5.48 -13.98 -7.88
N ILE A 106 5.35 -13.81 -6.56
CA ILE A 106 4.17 -13.28 -5.87
C ILE A 106 4.53 -12.05 -5.04
N ILE A 107 3.53 -11.29 -4.62
CA ILE A 107 3.70 -10.14 -3.73
C ILE A 107 3.42 -10.59 -2.29
N THR A 108 4.27 -10.17 -1.36
CA THR A 108 4.13 -10.48 0.06
C THR A 108 3.98 -9.22 0.91
N ASN A 109 3.41 -9.40 2.11
CA ASN A 109 3.51 -8.47 3.22
C ASN A 109 4.55 -9.00 4.19
N THR A 110 5.35 -8.13 4.80
CA THR A 110 6.35 -8.54 5.79
C THR A 110 5.93 -8.07 7.17
N SER A 111 5.92 -8.96 8.15
CA SER A 111 5.74 -8.59 9.56
C SER A 111 6.94 -9.00 10.38
N ILE A 112 7.35 -8.15 11.32
CA ILE A 112 8.54 -8.36 12.15
C ILE A 112 8.11 -8.56 13.60
N ILE A 113 8.59 -9.63 14.21
CA ILE A 113 8.31 -9.99 15.61
C ILE A 113 9.61 -10.33 16.34
N ASP A 114 9.54 -10.41 17.66
CA ASP A 114 10.58 -11.03 18.47
C ASP A 114 10.76 -12.51 18.15
N LYS A 115 12.01 -12.96 17.98
CA LYS A 115 12.32 -14.35 17.57
C LYS A 115 11.81 -15.39 18.58
N TYR A 116 11.72 -15.04 19.86
CA TYR A 116 11.20 -15.92 20.92
C TYR A 116 9.66 -16.09 20.87
N GLU A 117 8.92 -15.22 20.18
CA GLU A 117 7.46 -15.33 19.99
C GLU A 117 7.09 -16.17 18.76
N LEU A 118 8.07 -16.74 18.06
CA LEU A 118 7.84 -17.43 16.78
C LEU A 118 6.88 -18.61 16.94
N ASP A 119 7.09 -19.50 17.91
CA ASP A 119 6.26 -20.70 18.07
C ASP A 119 4.79 -20.34 18.33
N ARG A 120 4.57 -19.42 19.27
CA ARG A 120 3.23 -18.88 19.58
C ARG A 120 2.61 -18.17 18.38
N THR A 121 3.41 -17.43 17.61
CA THR A 121 2.94 -16.80 16.36
C THR A 121 2.47 -17.85 15.36
N MET A 122 3.22 -18.94 15.17
CA MET A 122 2.87 -20.01 14.24
C MET A 122 1.58 -20.75 14.64
N GLU A 123 1.32 -20.90 15.94
CA GLU A 123 0.04 -21.42 16.44
C GLU A 123 -1.13 -20.50 16.06
N ILE A 124 -1.00 -19.19 16.28
CA ILE A 124 -2.03 -18.20 15.92
C ILE A 124 -2.25 -18.16 14.40
N LEU A 125 -1.18 -18.19 13.61
CA LEU A 125 -1.29 -18.21 12.15
C LEU A 125 -2.09 -19.42 11.67
N ARG A 126 -1.79 -20.62 12.20
CA ARG A 126 -2.55 -21.84 11.88
C ARG A 126 -4.02 -21.70 12.28
N HIS A 127 -4.29 -21.15 13.47
CA HIS A 127 -5.66 -20.91 13.94
C HIS A 127 -6.46 -20.03 12.97
N VAL A 128 -5.88 -18.91 12.52
CA VAL A 128 -6.53 -18.01 11.55
C VAL A 128 -6.71 -18.66 10.17
N ILE A 129 -5.73 -19.44 9.72
CA ILE A 129 -5.80 -20.16 8.44
C ILE A 129 -6.93 -21.18 8.46
N TYR A 130 -7.02 -22.02 9.50
CA TYR A 130 -8.09 -23.00 9.64
C TYR A 130 -9.46 -22.35 9.88
N GLY A 131 -9.49 -21.14 10.45
CA GLY A 131 -10.69 -20.32 10.57
C GLY A 131 -11.21 -19.72 9.26
N GLY A 132 -10.47 -19.85 8.15
CA GLY A 132 -10.91 -19.38 6.83
C GLY A 132 -10.77 -17.87 6.57
N TYR A 133 -10.10 -17.14 7.46
CA TYR A 133 -9.91 -15.68 7.35
C TYR A 133 -8.50 -15.26 6.89
N SER A 134 -7.65 -16.23 6.56
CA SER A 134 -6.38 -15.99 5.88
C SER A 134 -6.56 -16.01 4.36
N ILE A 135 -5.67 -15.30 3.66
CA ILE A 135 -5.64 -15.32 2.19
C ILE A 135 -4.98 -16.59 1.64
N SER A 136 -4.02 -17.16 2.36
CA SER A 136 -3.17 -18.23 1.87
C SER A 136 -2.42 -18.87 3.04
N PRO A 137 -2.22 -20.20 3.05
CA PRO A 137 -1.46 -20.89 4.08
C PRO A 137 0.07 -20.80 3.88
N TYR A 138 0.52 -20.19 2.78
CA TYR A 138 1.92 -20.08 2.44
C TYR A 138 2.59 -18.89 3.14
N ILE A 139 3.67 -19.16 3.87
CA ILE A 139 4.51 -18.15 4.50
C ILE A 139 5.98 -18.33 4.14
N LYS A 140 6.80 -17.30 4.38
CA LYS A 140 8.27 -17.41 4.37
C LYS A 140 8.83 -16.75 5.62
N LEU A 141 9.74 -17.44 6.30
CA LEU A 141 10.53 -16.85 7.37
C LEU A 141 11.71 -16.07 6.77
N ILE A 142 11.98 -14.91 7.34
CA ILE A 142 13.04 -14.00 6.91
C ILE A 142 13.99 -13.80 8.09
N GLU A 143 15.24 -14.21 7.90
CA GLU A 143 16.25 -14.21 8.95
C GLU A 143 16.70 -12.81 9.37
N GLU A 144 17.20 -12.73 10.60
CA GLU A 144 17.83 -11.53 11.16
C GLU A 144 18.97 -11.03 10.28
N GLY A 145 19.14 -9.71 10.23
CA GLY A 145 20.14 -9.07 9.37
C GLY A 145 19.73 -8.94 7.90
N THR A 146 18.60 -9.49 7.47
CA THR A 146 18.07 -9.26 6.11
C THR A 146 17.72 -7.78 5.92
N VAL A 147 18.24 -7.18 4.84
CA VAL A 147 17.98 -5.78 4.46
C VAL A 147 17.39 -5.74 3.05
N THR A 148 16.28 -5.03 2.91
CA THR A 148 15.65 -4.70 1.63
C THR A 148 15.47 -3.18 1.52
N ALA A 149 14.96 -2.68 0.39
CA ALA A 149 14.60 -1.28 0.26
C ALA A 149 13.47 -0.86 1.23
N ASP A 150 12.65 -1.81 1.69
CA ASP A 150 11.42 -1.54 2.43
C ASP A 150 11.52 -1.82 3.93
N PHE A 151 12.41 -2.73 4.32
CA PHE A 151 12.57 -3.14 5.72
C PHE A 151 13.96 -3.70 6.00
N LYS A 152 14.33 -3.67 7.28
CA LYS A 152 15.47 -4.37 7.86
C LYS A 152 14.96 -5.24 9.00
N ILE A 153 15.39 -6.51 9.06
CA ILE A 153 15.14 -7.37 10.22
C ILE A 153 16.24 -7.12 11.25
N PRO A 154 15.93 -6.53 12.42
CA PRO A 154 16.92 -6.29 13.48
C PRO A 154 17.41 -7.59 14.14
N ASP A 155 18.53 -7.50 14.83
CA ASP A 155 19.06 -8.62 15.63
C ASP A 155 18.03 -9.05 16.71
N GLY A 156 17.87 -10.36 16.90
CA GLY A 156 16.90 -10.92 17.84
C GLY A 156 15.44 -10.86 17.37
N LYS A 157 15.19 -10.39 16.14
CA LYS A 157 13.88 -10.40 15.49
C LYS A 157 13.83 -11.41 14.35
N ILE A 158 12.63 -11.76 13.92
CA ILE A 158 12.40 -12.57 12.72
C ILE A 158 11.31 -11.91 11.87
N GLY A 159 11.47 -11.96 10.55
CA GLY A 159 10.44 -11.53 9.61
C GLY A 159 9.56 -12.71 9.17
N ILE A 160 8.27 -12.44 8.98
CA ILE A 160 7.30 -13.38 8.44
C ILE A 160 6.66 -12.73 7.22
N ALA A 161 6.90 -13.32 6.05
CA ALA A 161 6.24 -12.94 4.82
C ALA A 161 4.95 -13.75 4.65
N THR A 162 3.85 -13.03 4.43
CA THR A 162 2.51 -13.59 4.12
C THR A 162 2.08 -13.08 2.75
N MET A 163 1.25 -13.84 2.04
CA MET A 163 0.79 -13.43 0.71
C MET A 163 -0.01 -12.13 0.75
N CYS A 164 0.21 -11.25 -0.23
CA CYS A 164 -0.57 -10.03 -0.39
C CYS A 164 -1.73 -10.25 -1.36
N SER A 165 -2.91 -9.67 -1.06
CA SER A 165 -4.10 -9.74 -1.92
C SER A 165 -3.87 -9.13 -3.30
N ILE A 166 -2.85 -8.29 -3.46
CA ILE A 166 -2.44 -7.70 -4.73
C ILE A 166 -1.81 -8.72 -5.67
N THR A 167 -1.34 -9.87 -5.15
CA THR A 167 -0.93 -11.01 -5.99
C THR A 167 -2.06 -11.47 -6.90
N VAL A 168 -3.30 -11.46 -6.40
CA VAL A 168 -4.49 -11.79 -7.18
C VAL A 168 -4.66 -10.81 -8.35
N ASP A 169 -4.38 -9.52 -8.14
CA ASP A 169 -4.45 -8.52 -9.20
C ASP A 169 -3.39 -8.75 -10.29
N GLY A 170 -2.18 -9.15 -9.89
CA GLY A 170 -1.13 -9.56 -10.82
C GLY A 170 -1.54 -10.76 -11.68
N ILE A 171 -2.12 -11.78 -11.06
CA ILE A 171 -2.62 -12.98 -11.76
C ILE A 171 -3.77 -12.61 -12.73
N LEU A 172 -4.73 -11.80 -12.29
CA LEU A 172 -5.82 -11.31 -13.15
C LEU A 172 -5.27 -10.55 -14.36
N LEU A 173 -4.30 -9.65 -14.16
CA LEU A 173 -3.69 -8.89 -15.25
C LEU A 173 -3.00 -9.80 -16.27
N LYS A 174 -2.25 -10.83 -15.83
CA LYS A 174 -1.61 -11.79 -16.75
C LYS A 174 -2.60 -12.62 -17.54
N ASN A 175 -3.82 -12.80 -17.02
CA ASN A 175 -4.94 -13.43 -17.72
C ASN A 175 -5.81 -12.42 -18.50
N GLY A 176 -5.33 -11.20 -18.72
CA GLY A 176 -5.99 -10.19 -19.55
C GLY A 176 -7.16 -9.46 -18.87
N ILE A 177 -7.29 -9.57 -17.54
CA ILE A 177 -8.38 -8.96 -16.77
C ILE A 177 -7.82 -7.74 -16.00
N PRO A 178 -8.20 -6.51 -16.37
CA PRO A 178 -7.72 -5.32 -15.67
C PRO A 178 -8.50 -5.14 -14.36
N ALA A 179 -7.87 -5.48 -13.25
CA ALA A 179 -8.37 -5.24 -11.90
C ALA A 179 -7.83 -3.92 -11.33
N ASN A 180 -8.73 -3.10 -10.79
CA ASN A 180 -8.39 -1.84 -10.14
C ASN A 180 -8.62 -1.93 -8.63
N THR A 181 -7.55 -1.88 -7.84
CA THR A 181 -7.62 -1.98 -6.38
C THR A 181 -8.10 -0.66 -5.78
N LYS A 182 -9.42 -0.60 -5.54
CA LYS A 182 -10.14 0.64 -5.28
C LYS A 182 -10.12 1.03 -3.80
N TYR A 183 -10.44 0.08 -2.91
CA TYR A 183 -10.57 0.34 -1.48
C TYR A 183 -9.81 -0.67 -0.62
N GLY A 184 -9.29 -0.17 0.50
CA GLY A 184 -8.99 -0.98 1.68
C GLY A 184 -9.93 -0.60 2.81
N GLY A 185 -10.44 -1.56 3.58
CA GLY A 185 -11.43 -1.27 4.62
C GLY A 185 -11.51 -2.29 5.75
N ILE A 186 -12.32 -1.94 6.76
CA ILE A 186 -12.73 -2.79 7.87
C ILE A 186 -14.08 -3.40 7.53
N LEU A 187 -14.11 -4.73 7.44
CA LEU A 187 -15.27 -5.54 7.12
C LEU A 187 -15.82 -6.20 8.38
N ASP A 188 -17.09 -5.94 8.68
CA ASP A 188 -17.81 -6.51 9.82
C ASP A 188 -18.27 -7.93 9.51
N ILE A 189 -17.92 -8.86 10.38
CA ILE A 189 -18.29 -10.28 10.30
C ILE A 189 -19.33 -10.57 11.38
N LYS A 190 -20.43 -11.21 10.99
CA LYS A 190 -21.48 -11.68 11.90
C LYS A 190 -21.98 -13.04 11.45
N ASN A 191 -22.13 -13.99 12.38
CA ASN A 191 -22.52 -15.37 12.10
C ASN A 191 -21.64 -16.00 11.00
N SER A 192 -20.33 -15.76 11.10
CA SER A 192 -19.28 -16.18 10.15
C SER A 192 -19.46 -15.67 8.72
N LYS A 193 -20.26 -14.63 8.51
CA LYS A 193 -20.51 -14.02 7.20
C LYS A 193 -20.12 -12.54 7.17
N PRO A 194 -19.57 -12.05 6.05
CA PRO A 194 -19.34 -10.63 5.85
C PRO A 194 -20.68 -9.89 5.74
N THR A 195 -20.78 -8.70 6.33
CA THR A 195 -22.04 -7.94 6.37
C THR A 195 -21.94 -6.56 5.72
N GLN A 196 -20.98 -5.75 6.16
CA GLN A 196 -20.76 -4.40 5.63
C GLN A 196 -19.35 -3.92 5.91
N PHE A 197 -18.87 -2.98 5.11
CA PHE A 197 -17.73 -2.17 5.50
C PHE A 197 -18.14 -1.10 6.51
N ASP A 198 -17.47 -1.06 7.65
CA ASP A 198 -17.61 0.01 8.65
C ASP A 198 -16.81 1.25 8.21
N ASP A 199 -15.61 1.03 7.67
CA ASP A 199 -14.70 2.07 7.21
C ASP A 199 -14.03 1.63 5.90
N ILE A 200 -13.88 2.56 4.96
CA ILE A 200 -13.12 2.36 3.71
C ILE A 200 -12.23 3.57 3.42
N ILE A 201 -11.05 3.31 2.85
CA ILE A 201 -10.15 4.33 2.32
C ILE A 201 -9.83 3.98 0.87
N MET A 202 -9.97 4.95 -0.03
CA MET A 202 -9.60 4.79 -1.43
C MET A 202 -8.09 4.80 -1.59
N TYR A 203 -7.52 3.82 -2.31
CA TYR A 203 -6.08 3.76 -2.55
C TYR A 203 -5.54 4.94 -3.37
N ASN A 204 -6.33 5.44 -4.33
CA ASN A 204 -5.95 6.61 -5.14
C ASN A 204 -5.99 7.94 -4.35
N GLY A 205 -6.63 7.96 -3.18
CA GLY A 205 -6.81 9.13 -2.33
C GLY A 205 -5.83 9.22 -1.16
N THR A 206 -4.82 8.33 -1.10
CA THR A 206 -3.88 8.24 0.01
C THR A 206 -2.44 8.04 -0.46
N SER A 207 -1.50 8.36 0.42
CA SER A 207 -0.06 8.10 0.25
C SER A 207 0.43 6.92 1.10
N ILE A 208 -0.42 6.46 2.03
CA ILE A 208 -0.15 5.37 2.98
C ILE A 208 -1.14 4.25 2.70
N ASP A 209 -0.68 3.00 2.75
CA ASP A 209 -1.57 1.85 2.65
C ASP A 209 -2.68 1.90 3.73
N PRO A 210 -3.96 1.93 3.34
CA PRO A 210 -5.10 1.79 4.26
C PRO A 210 -4.96 0.68 5.28
N MET A 211 -4.44 -0.49 4.89
CA MET A 211 -4.27 -1.65 5.78
C MET A 211 -3.39 -1.29 6.98
N ARG A 212 -2.30 -0.56 6.74
CA ARG A 212 -1.39 -0.11 7.80
C ARG A 212 -2.07 0.85 8.75
N ILE A 213 -2.93 1.74 8.25
CA ILE A 213 -3.68 2.70 9.06
C ILE A 213 -4.60 1.96 10.03
N PHE A 214 -5.35 0.98 9.54
CA PHE A 214 -6.31 0.23 10.35
C PHE A 214 -5.64 -0.67 11.40
N ILE A 215 -4.54 -1.35 11.05
CA ILE A 215 -3.76 -2.16 12.00
C ILE A 215 -3.20 -1.27 13.12
N ASN A 216 -2.56 -0.15 12.76
CA ASN A 216 -1.98 0.76 13.75
C ASN A 216 -3.03 1.38 14.70
N LYS A 217 -4.26 1.56 14.22
CA LYS A 217 -5.40 2.02 15.03
C LYS A 217 -6.07 0.91 15.84
N LYS A 218 -5.58 -0.34 15.77
CA LYS A 218 -6.11 -1.52 16.48
C LYS A 218 -7.62 -1.72 16.21
N MET A 219 -8.03 -1.51 14.96
CA MET A 219 -9.44 -1.56 14.56
C MET A 219 -9.95 -2.97 14.21
N THR A 220 -9.07 -3.97 14.19
CA THR A 220 -9.40 -5.35 13.87
C THR A 220 -9.80 -6.15 15.12
N ARG A 221 -10.57 -7.22 14.86
CA ARG A 221 -10.95 -8.28 15.80
C ARG A 221 -10.99 -9.59 15.00
N VAL A 222 -9.82 -10.02 14.55
CA VAL A 222 -9.67 -11.23 13.72
C VAL A 222 -9.89 -12.48 14.55
N LEU A 223 -9.31 -12.55 15.76
CA LEU A 223 -9.47 -13.71 16.64
C LEU A 223 -10.94 -13.92 17.05
N ASP A 224 -11.66 -12.84 17.38
CA ASP A 224 -13.10 -12.92 17.69
C ASP A 224 -13.90 -13.51 16.51
N ALA A 225 -13.55 -13.13 15.27
CA ALA A 225 -14.19 -13.67 14.08
C ALA A 225 -13.92 -15.17 13.92
N VAL A 226 -12.68 -15.62 14.16
CA VAL A 226 -12.30 -17.05 14.13
C VAL A 226 -13.04 -17.84 15.21
N ASP A 227 -13.09 -17.33 16.44
CA ASP A 227 -13.56 -18.08 17.60
C ASP A 227 -15.08 -18.07 17.76
N SER A 228 -15.73 -16.95 17.42
CA SER A 228 -17.16 -16.72 17.68
C SER A 228 -17.99 -16.52 16.41
N GLY A 229 -17.34 -16.37 15.25
CA GLY A 229 -18.01 -15.99 14.01
C GLY A 229 -18.45 -14.52 13.98
N ALA A 230 -18.01 -13.69 14.93
CA ALA A 230 -18.29 -12.27 14.96
C ALA A 230 -17.01 -11.47 15.23
N GLY A 231 -16.72 -10.47 14.40
CA GLY A 231 -15.48 -9.70 14.52
C GLY A 231 -15.26 -8.75 13.36
N LYS A 232 -14.05 -8.21 13.24
CA LYS A 232 -13.71 -7.17 12.26
C LYS A 232 -12.43 -7.53 11.54
N LEU A 233 -12.53 -7.69 10.22
CA LEU A 233 -11.43 -8.11 9.36
C LEU A 233 -11.02 -6.99 8.41
N LEU A 234 -9.80 -7.06 7.92
CA LEU A 234 -9.35 -6.23 6.82
C LEU A 234 -9.71 -6.90 5.50
N ALA A 235 -10.22 -6.10 4.57
CA ALA A 235 -10.52 -6.56 3.22
C ALA A 235 -10.24 -5.47 2.19
N ASN A 236 -10.02 -5.92 0.96
CA ASN A 236 -9.84 -5.07 -0.20
C ASN A 236 -11.00 -5.27 -1.16
N VAL A 237 -11.44 -4.17 -1.76
CA VAL A 237 -12.36 -4.19 -2.89
C VAL A 237 -11.61 -3.73 -4.11
N ARG A 238 -11.61 -4.57 -5.15
CA ARG A 238 -11.20 -4.17 -6.49
C ARG A 238 -12.40 -4.16 -7.42
N ASP A 239 -12.29 -3.42 -8.51
CA ASP A 239 -13.27 -3.43 -9.58
C ASP A 239 -12.67 -3.98 -10.89
N ILE A 240 -13.49 -4.68 -11.66
CA ILE A 240 -13.18 -5.17 -13.01
C ILE A 240 -14.27 -4.72 -13.99
N PRO A 241 -13.98 -4.63 -15.31
CA PRO A 241 -15.03 -4.44 -16.31
C PRO A 241 -16.10 -5.53 -16.21
N GLU A 242 -17.37 -5.17 -16.33
CA GLU A 242 -18.48 -6.14 -16.29
C GLU A 242 -18.33 -7.25 -17.35
N THR A 243 -17.73 -6.92 -18.49
CA THR A 243 -17.46 -7.86 -19.60
C THR A 243 -16.41 -8.91 -19.26
N ALA A 244 -15.59 -8.67 -18.23
CA ALA A 244 -14.52 -9.58 -17.81
C ALA A 244 -14.96 -10.58 -16.72
N VAL A 245 -16.17 -10.46 -16.16
CA VAL A 245 -16.60 -11.21 -14.96
C VAL A 245 -16.57 -12.72 -15.15
N SER A 246 -17.00 -13.21 -16.33
CA SER A 246 -17.00 -14.64 -16.64
C SER A 246 -15.59 -15.23 -16.60
N GLU A 247 -14.63 -14.57 -17.26
CA GLU A 247 -13.24 -15.04 -17.28
C GLU A 247 -12.55 -14.82 -15.93
N ALA A 248 -12.83 -13.69 -15.28
CA ALA A 248 -12.33 -13.43 -13.93
C ALA A 248 -12.75 -14.51 -12.94
N ARG A 249 -13.99 -15.00 -13.01
CA ARG A 249 -14.46 -16.09 -12.15
C ARG A 249 -13.61 -17.35 -12.32
N LYS A 250 -13.36 -17.78 -13.56
CA LYS A 250 -12.51 -18.97 -13.83
C LYS A 250 -11.11 -18.81 -13.26
N VAL A 251 -10.49 -17.64 -13.47
CA VAL A 251 -9.15 -17.35 -12.97
C VAL A 251 -9.12 -17.33 -11.44
N LEU A 252 -10.13 -16.71 -10.82
CA LEU A 252 -10.25 -16.65 -9.36
C LEU A 252 -10.54 -18.02 -8.74
N ASP A 253 -11.31 -18.87 -9.42
CA ASP A 253 -11.55 -20.25 -8.99
C ASP A 253 -10.22 -21.02 -8.97
N SER A 254 -9.38 -20.91 -10.00
CA SER A 254 -8.03 -21.51 -10.01
C SER A 254 -7.09 -20.92 -8.94
N VAL A 255 -7.18 -19.62 -8.66
CA VAL A 255 -6.44 -18.97 -7.55
C VAL A 255 -6.84 -19.59 -6.20
N MET A 256 -8.14 -19.82 -5.99
CA MET A 256 -8.67 -20.45 -4.77
C MET A 256 -8.26 -21.93 -4.67
N GLU A 257 -8.29 -22.68 -5.77
CA GLU A 257 -7.85 -24.09 -5.83
C GLU A 257 -6.37 -24.26 -5.46
N LEU A 258 -5.52 -23.29 -5.82
CA LEU A 258 -4.10 -23.26 -5.45
C LEU A 258 -3.83 -22.64 -4.07
N GLU A 259 -4.88 -22.21 -3.35
CA GLU A 259 -4.80 -21.52 -2.05
C GLU A 259 -3.94 -20.24 -2.10
N LEU A 260 -4.03 -19.48 -3.19
CA LEU A 260 -3.29 -18.23 -3.44
C LEU A 260 -4.16 -16.97 -3.28
N GLY A 261 -5.37 -17.14 -2.74
CA GLY A 261 -6.34 -16.06 -2.61
C GLY A 261 -7.48 -16.48 -1.71
N SER A 262 -8.22 -15.48 -1.22
CA SER A 262 -9.44 -15.69 -0.46
C SER A 262 -10.50 -14.69 -0.92
N VAL A 263 -11.15 -15.05 -2.03
CA VAL A 263 -12.25 -14.28 -2.63
C VAL A 263 -13.49 -14.52 -1.80
N VAL A 264 -14.03 -13.45 -1.26
CA VAL A 264 -15.20 -13.48 -0.38
C VAL A 264 -16.49 -13.43 -1.20
N GLU A 265 -16.54 -12.49 -2.14
CA GLU A 265 -17.72 -12.27 -2.98
C GLU A 265 -17.32 -11.58 -4.29
N ILE A 266 -18.02 -11.94 -5.38
CA ILE A 266 -18.00 -11.21 -6.64
C ILE A 266 -19.40 -10.61 -6.79
N GLY A 267 -19.47 -9.28 -6.83
CA GLY A 267 -20.72 -8.55 -6.87
C GLY A 267 -21.42 -8.57 -8.23
N GLU A 268 -22.47 -7.76 -8.33
CA GLU A 268 -23.22 -7.53 -9.57
C GLU A 268 -22.83 -6.22 -10.25
N PRO A 269 -23.05 -6.08 -11.57
CA PRO A 269 -22.72 -4.85 -12.31
C PRO A 269 -23.35 -3.59 -11.69
N GLY A 270 -22.51 -2.60 -11.37
CA GLY A 270 -22.91 -1.31 -10.81
C GLY A 270 -23.51 -1.37 -9.41
N LYS A 271 -23.47 -2.52 -8.72
CA LYS A 271 -23.91 -2.65 -7.33
C LYS A 271 -22.76 -2.39 -6.36
N ALA A 272 -23.07 -1.69 -5.27
CA ALA A 272 -22.11 -1.49 -4.18
C ALA A 272 -21.75 -2.83 -3.54
N MET A 273 -20.48 -2.98 -3.15
CA MET A 273 -19.97 -4.17 -2.49
C MET A 273 -20.02 -3.98 -0.97
N LEU A 274 -21.07 -4.48 -0.31
CA LEU A 274 -21.25 -4.37 1.14
C LEU A 274 -21.06 -2.91 1.65
N ASN A 275 -21.79 -1.99 1.01
CA ASN A 275 -21.71 -0.52 1.18
C ASN A 275 -20.49 0.18 0.56
N ALA A 276 -19.53 -0.54 -0.03
CA ALA A 276 -18.43 0.08 -0.79
C ALA A 276 -18.88 0.43 -2.23
N PRO A 277 -18.82 1.70 -2.68
CA PRO A 277 -19.32 2.10 -4.00
C PRO A 277 -18.53 1.52 -5.18
N ILE A 278 -19.21 0.87 -6.14
CA ILE A 278 -18.62 0.41 -7.40
C ILE A 278 -19.05 1.35 -8.54
N ASP A 279 -18.15 1.59 -9.49
CA ASP A 279 -18.44 2.48 -10.61
C ASP A 279 -19.38 1.82 -11.63
N SER A 280 -20.07 2.64 -12.42
CA SER A 280 -20.94 2.14 -13.49
C SER A 280 -20.14 1.34 -14.53
N GLY A 281 -20.70 0.23 -15.01
CA GLY A 281 -20.04 -0.68 -15.97
C GLY A 281 -18.94 -1.54 -15.36
N LYS A 282 -18.83 -1.56 -14.02
CA LYS A 282 -17.85 -2.35 -13.27
C LYS A 282 -18.53 -3.33 -12.32
N VAL A 283 -17.79 -4.36 -11.93
CA VAL A 283 -18.15 -5.33 -10.89
C VAL A 283 -17.09 -5.33 -9.79
N GLY A 284 -17.55 -5.30 -8.54
CA GLY A 284 -16.68 -5.40 -7.37
C GLY A 284 -16.26 -6.84 -7.08
N ILE A 285 -15.02 -7.05 -6.67
CA ILE A 285 -14.51 -8.30 -6.11
C ILE A 285 -13.95 -8.00 -4.73
N LEU A 286 -14.50 -8.68 -3.73
CA LEU A 286 -14.11 -8.59 -2.33
C LEU A 286 -13.12 -9.70 -1.99
N VAL A 287 -11.98 -9.36 -1.41
CA VAL A 287 -10.94 -10.32 -1.00
C VAL A 287 -10.45 -9.95 0.39
N TYR A 288 -10.26 -10.94 1.27
CA TYR A 288 -9.63 -10.70 2.56
C TYR A 288 -8.18 -10.22 2.40
N ALA A 289 -7.75 -9.34 3.29
CA ALA A 289 -6.37 -8.85 3.28
C ALA A 289 -5.44 -9.89 3.93
N GLY A 290 -4.30 -10.18 3.29
CA GLY A 290 -3.33 -11.15 3.82
C GLY A 290 -2.70 -10.76 5.16
N VAL A 291 -2.77 -9.49 5.53
CA VAL A 291 -2.31 -8.99 6.83
C VAL A 291 -3.23 -9.36 8.01
N ASN A 292 -4.43 -9.93 7.76
CA ASN A 292 -5.33 -10.39 8.84
C ASN A 292 -4.63 -11.40 9.77
N SER A 293 -3.83 -12.32 9.23
CA SER A 293 -3.13 -13.30 10.06
C SER A 293 -2.17 -12.64 11.05
N MET A 294 -1.46 -11.59 10.64
CA MET A 294 -0.53 -10.87 11.52
C MET A 294 -1.23 -9.84 12.41
N ALA A 295 -2.40 -9.33 12.00
CA ALA A 295 -3.27 -8.55 12.88
C ALA A 295 -3.79 -9.39 14.06
N ALA A 296 -4.14 -10.67 13.83
CA ALA A 296 -4.51 -11.60 14.90
C ALA A 296 -3.36 -11.85 15.89
N VAL A 297 -2.13 -11.96 15.39
CA VAL A 297 -0.93 -12.10 16.23
C VAL A 297 -0.76 -10.86 17.11
N ASP A 298 -0.92 -9.67 16.54
CA ASP A 298 -0.89 -8.40 17.26
C ASP A 298 -2.02 -8.26 18.30
N GLU A 299 -3.23 -8.73 17.99
CA GLU A 299 -4.37 -8.81 18.92
C GLU A 299 -4.09 -9.69 20.15
N SER A 300 -3.23 -10.71 20.01
CA SER A 300 -2.84 -11.62 21.11
C SER A 300 -1.81 -11.02 22.10
N GLY A 301 -1.39 -9.78 21.87
CA GLY A 301 -0.42 -9.06 22.70
C GLY A 301 1.04 -9.22 22.26
N ILE A 302 1.30 -9.88 21.12
CA ILE A 302 2.64 -9.95 20.52
C ILE A 302 2.92 -8.64 19.79
N ASN A 303 4.09 -8.05 20.00
CA ASN A 303 4.46 -6.82 19.30
C ASN A 303 4.83 -7.12 17.85
N VAL A 304 3.98 -6.68 16.92
CA VAL A 304 4.17 -6.87 15.48
C VAL A 304 4.41 -5.54 14.77
N VAL A 305 5.46 -5.47 13.96
CA VAL A 305 5.65 -4.37 12.99
C VAL A 305 5.34 -4.88 11.59
N THR A 306 4.18 -4.53 11.06
CA THR A 306 3.75 -4.94 9.71
C THR A 306 4.08 -3.88 8.66
N HIS A 307 4.68 -4.34 7.58
CA HIS A 307 4.93 -3.63 6.33
C HIS A 307 4.07 -4.28 5.23
N PRO A 308 2.85 -3.77 4.99
CA PRO A 308 2.03 -4.21 3.87
C PRO A 308 2.68 -3.89 2.53
N ILE A 309 2.36 -4.68 1.50
CA ILE A 309 2.80 -4.44 0.11
C ILE A 309 4.33 -4.31 0.05
N SER A 310 5.03 -5.23 0.72
CA SER A 310 6.48 -5.12 0.94
C SER A 310 7.26 -5.51 -0.31
N THR A 311 7.32 -6.80 -0.65
CA THR A 311 8.32 -7.29 -1.60
C THR A 311 7.80 -8.43 -2.49
N ILE A 312 8.50 -8.65 -3.60
CA ILE A 312 8.28 -9.74 -4.54
C ILE A 312 9.15 -10.92 -4.14
N VAL A 313 8.55 -12.11 -4.07
CA VAL A 313 9.23 -13.35 -3.68
C VAL A 313 8.91 -14.44 -4.70
N ASP A 314 9.88 -15.31 -5.00
CA ASP A 314 9.63 -16.51 -5.80
C ASP A 314 8.75 -17.47 -4.97
N PHE A 315 7.62 -17.90 -5.52
CA PHE A 315 6.66 -18.74 -4.81
C PHE A 315 7.29 -20.02 -4.24
N LYS A 316 8.33 -20.56 -4.88
CA LYS A 316 9.05 -21.75 -4.40
C LYS A 316 9.75 -21.55 -3.06
N GLU A 317 9.98 -20.31 -2.65
CA GLU A 317 10.57 -19.97 -1.36
C GLU A 317 9.54 -19.97 -0.22
N MET A 318 8.25 -19.98 -0.56
CA MET A 318 7.17 -20.07 0.42
C MET A 318 7.00 -21.52 0.91
N ARG A 319 6.48 -21.66 2.12
CA ARG A 319 6.20 -22.94 2.78
C ARG A 319 4.79 -22.90 3.32
N LYS A 320 4.04 -23.97 3.07
CA LYS A 320 2.69 -24.15 3.60
C LYS A 320 2.77 -24.48 5.10
N LEU A 321 1.93 -23.82 5.89
CA LEU A 321 1.80 -23.98 7.35
C LEU A 321 1.04 -25.22 7.80
#